data_AF-A0A7W9A0U2-F1
#
_entry.id   AF-A0A7W9A0U2-F1
#
_cell.length_a   1.000
_cell.length_b   1.000
_cell.length_c   1.000
_cell.angle_alpha   90.00
_cell.angle_beta   90.00
_cell.angle_gamma   90.00
#
_symmetry.space_group_name_H-M   'P 1'
#
loop_
_entity.id
_entity.type
_entity.pdbx_description
1 polymer ?
#
loop_
_entity_poly.entity_id
_entity_poly.type
_entity_poly.pdbx_seq_one_letter_code
_entity_poly.pdbx_strand_id
1 'polypeptide(L)'
;MITVSAHSPNQRLGGELPGLILSALLAGNQPLTWQDSSAETAYKELITHTMPSAEDDETEMGTVVLKFKTAGQADKGPFSKWNMTALGENADNEYFVLSALESRRAFAALVTDYGDRSQAGSWNHPESWAKALDKIRDVTIFGVEDRFDASLSDLAFETVEPIDVVLWPTSLLATAAANRVAAQRLGELRELVDTAAIADDGITILDEDPRPDTLLMRVNATRGLLDELLRHPYVERIRGPLTPYLSPNHLLADGKRFDPLPADGAAIGVIDDTVLTANPWMRNVLRASASFPADYAFA
;
A
#
# COMPACT_ATOMS: atom_id res chain seq x y z
N MET A 1 42.99 -10.77 51.63
CA MET A 1 42.70 -12.21 51.80
C MET A 1 41.46 -12.27 52.68
N ILE A 2 40.29 -12.34 52.06
CA ILE A 2 38.99 -12.30 52.75
C ILE A 2 38.49 -13.73 52.87
N THR A 3 38.17 -14.10 54.09
CA THR A 3 37.48 -15.32 54.49
C THR A 3 36.09 -14.93 54.97
N VAL A 4 35.23 -15.96 55.08
CA VAL A 4 33.94 -16.04 55.79
C VAL A 4 32.73 -15.74 54.89
N SER A 5 31.66 -16.53 54.84
CA SER A 5 31.32 -17.93 55.17
C SER A 5 29.88 -18.15 54.68
N ALA A 6 29.52 -19.41 54.44
CA ALA A 6 28.23 -19.88 53.99
C ALA A 6 27.04 -19.59 54.93
N HIS A 7 25.83 -19.49 54.33
CA HIS A 7 24.57 -20.03 54.86
C HIS A 7 23.59 -20.32 53.70
N SER A 8 23.07 -21.55 53.64
CA SER A 8 21.91 -22.03 52.87
C SER A 8 20.63 -21.91 53.74
N PRO A 9 19.37 -22.23 53.32
CA PRO A 9 18.81 -22.59 52.00
C PRO A 9 17.40 -21.97 51.68
N ASN A 10 16.86 -22.33 50.51
CA ASN A 10 15.44 -22.53 50.11
C ASN A 10 14.51 -21.39 49.61
N GLN A 11 14.00 -21.67 48.39
CA GLN A 11 12.64 -21.50 47.85
C GLN A 11 12.00 -20.14 47.51
N ARG A 12 11.69 -20.02 46.20
CA ARG A 12 10.52 -19.42 45.52
C ARG A 12 10.05 -18.02 45.93
N LEU A 13 10.18 -17.05 45.00
CA LEU A 13 9.09 -16.30 44.32
C LEU A 13 9.66 -15.07 43.62
N GLY A 14 9.08 -14.72 42.46
CA GLY A 14 9.07 -13.34 41.94
C GLY A 14 10.26 -12.93 41.08
N GLY A 15 10.32 -13.41 39.84
CA GLY A 15 11.21 -12.85 38.83
C GLY A 15 10.74 -11.46 38.40
N GLU A 16 11.56 -10.46 38.69
CA GLU A 16 11.53 -9.15 38.04
C GLU A 16 11.87 -9.28 36.55
N LEU A 17 11.16 -8.50 35.73
CA LEU A 17 11.43 -8.11 34.33
C LEU A 17 12.87 -7.51 34.19
N PRO A 18 13.37 -7.03 33.02
CA PRO A 18 13.14 -7.23 31.58
C PRO A 18 14.47 -7.59 30.82
N GLY A 19 14.45 -8.18 29.61
CA GLY A 19 15.72 -8.27 28.86
C GLY A 19 15.87 -9.22 27.66
N LEU A 20 14.87 -9.39 26.79
CA LEU A 20 15.04 -10.22 25.57
C LEU A 20 14.72 -9.53 24.25
N ILE A 21 14.51 -8.22 24.24
CA ILE A 21 14.30 -7.44 22.99
C ILE A 21 15.62 -6.84 22.46
N LEU A 22 16.74 -6.95 23.19
CA LEU A 22 18.02 -6.33 22.78
C LEU A 22 19.10 -7.29 22.26
N SER A 23 18.85 -8.61 22.19
CA SER A 23 19.88 -9.57 21.73
C SER A 23 19.78 -9.94 20.23
N ALA A 24 18.67 -9.61 19.56
CA ALA A 24 18.52 -9.85 18.12
C ALA A 24 19.04 -8.68 17.26
N LEU A 25 19.31 -7.50 17.84
CA LEU A 25 19.80 -6.31 17.14
C LEU A 25 21.33 -6.17 17.12
N LEU A 26 22.08 -7.03 17.82
CA LEU A 26 23.55 -6.99 17.88
C LEU A 26 24.26 -8.19 17.24
N ALA A 27 23.53 -9.17 16.71
CA ALA A 27 24.12 -10.24 15.89
C ALA A 27 23.91 -9.92 14.41
N GLY A 28 24.92 -9.33 13.77
CA GLY A 28 24.86 -8.95 12.36
C GLY A 28 24.53 -10.11 11.42
N ASN A 29 23.70 -9.81 10.41
CA ASN A 29 23.58 -10.48 9.10
C ASN A 29 23.96 -11.97 9.04
N GLN A 30 23.23 -12.82 9.74
CA GLN A 30 23.18 -14.25 9.44
C GLN A 30 21.76 -14.64 9.05
N PRO A 31 21.54 -15.29 7.90
CA PRO A 31 20.22 -15.80 7.54
C PRO A 31 19.81 -16.89 8.54
N LEU A 32 18.65 -16.69 9.19
CA LEU A 32 18.02 -17.73 10.02
C LEU A 32 17.77 -18.97 9.14
N THR A 33 18.49 -20.05 9.42
CA THR A 33 18.26 -21.35 8.79
C THR A 33 17.36 -22.18 9.71
N TRP A 34 16.37 -22.86 9.11
CA TRP A 34 15.21 -23.52 9.72
C TRP A 34 15.49 -24.72 10.65
N GLN A 35 16.73 -24.91 11.12
CA GLN A 35 17.09 -26.05 11.97
C GLN A 35 16.86 -25.81 13.47
N ASP A 36 16.67 -24.57 13.90
CA ASP A 36 16.44 -24.28 15.31
C ASP A 36 14.95 -24.13 15.62
N SER A 37 14.51 -24.83 16.68
CA SER A 37 13.20 -24.71 17.35
C SER A 37 12.79 -23.28 17.73
N SER A 38 13.70 -22.32 17.57
CA SER A 38 13.45 -20.88 17.73
C SER A 38 12.66 -20.28 16.56
N ALA A 39 12.73 -20.85 15.34
CA ALA A 39 12.00 -20.33 14.18
C ALA A 39 10.49 -20.60 14.27
N GLU A 40 10.10 -21.76 14.79
CA GLU A 40 8.69 -22.10 15.07
C GLU A 40 8.11 -21.20 16.18
N THR A 41 8.91 -20.90 17.20
CA THR A 41 8.52 -20.00 18.30
C THR A 41 8.43 -18.56 17.82
N ALA A 42 9.39 -18.11 17.01
CA ALA A 42 9.39 -16.77 16.41
C ALA A 42 8.20 -16.56 15.46
N TYR A 43 7.80 -17.58 14.70
CA TYR A 43 6.61 -17.50 13.83
C TYR A 43 5.30 -17.53 14.62
N LYS A 44 5.20 -18.36 15.67
CA LYS A 44 4.05 -18.33 16.58
C LYS A 44 3.93 -16.97 17.26
N GLU A 45 5.04 -16.38 17.73
CA GLU A 45 5.04 -15.03 18.29
C GLU A 45 4.72 -13.96 17.24
N LEU A 46 5.22 -14.06 16.00
CA LEU A 46 4.87 -13.16 14.90
C LEU A 46 3.37 -13.21 14.54
N ILE A 47 2.77 -14.40 14.52
CA ILE A 47 1.33 -14.57 14.29
C ILE A 47 0.51 -14.06 15.48
N THR A 48 1.04 -14.14 16.71
CA THR A 48 0.32 -13.76 17.94
C THR A 48 0.56 -12.29 18.36
N HIS A 49 1.57 -11.60 17.83
CA HIS A 49 1.89 -10.20 18.14
C HIS A 49 1.70 -9.22 16.97
N THR A 50 1.64 -9.71 15.73
CA THR A 50 1.38 -8.86 14.54
C THR A 50 -0.06 -8.96 14.04
N MET A 51 -0.78 -10.02 14.42
CA MET A 51 -2.24 -9.99 14.43
C MET A 51 -2.67 -9.31 15.74
N PRO A 52 -3.72 -8.47 15.73
CA PRO A 52 -4.37 -8.05 16.97
C PRO A 52 -4.58 -9.28 17.85
N SER A 53 -4.42 -9.11 19.17
CA SER A 53 -4.70 -10.19 20.10
C SER A 53 -6.05 -10.79 19.75
N ALA A 54 -6.23 -12.12 19.86
CA ALA A 54 -7.50 -12.78 19.52
C ALA A 54 -8.71 -12.26 20.35
N GLU A 55 -8.49 -11.29 21.25
CA GLU A 55 -9.48 -10.57 22.04
C GLU A 55 -9.82 -9.17 21.49
N ASP A 56 -9.03 -8.61 20.56
CA ASP A 56 -9.37 -7.40 19.79
C ASP A 56 -10.16 -7.82 18.53
N ASP A 57 -11.45 -8.11 18.73
CA ASP A 57 -12.52 -8.28 17.73
C ASP A 57 -12.09 -8.74 16.33
N GLU A 58 -11.69 -10.02 16.19
CA GLU A 58 -11.59 -10.72 14.89
C GLU A 58 -12.88 -10.62 14.05
N THR A 59 -14.01 -10.29 14.68
CA THR A 59 -15.31 -10.05 14.07
C THR A 59 -15.48 -8.68 13.39
N GLU A 60 -14.66 -7.67 13.72
CA GLU A 60 -14.80 -6.31 13.16
C GLU A 60 -13.90 -6.04 11.94
N MET A 61 -12.76 -6.70 11.84
CA MET A 61 -11.87 -6.51 10.69
C MET A 61 -12.43 -7.24 9.46
N GLY A 62 -13.29 -6.59 8.68
CA GLY A 62 -13.85 -7.14 7.44
C GLY A 62 -12.79 -7.46 6.37
N THR A 63 -12.83 -6.75 5.25
CA THR A 63 -11.80 -6.86 4.20
C THR A 63 -10.59 -6.02 4.58
N VAL A 64 -9.38 -6.59 4.51
CA VAL A 64 -8.12 -5.89 4.79
C VAL A 64 -7.10 -6.14 3.69
N VAL A 65 -6.02 -5.35 3.70
CA VAL A 65 -4.86 -5.57 2.84
C VAL A 65 -3.73 -6.15 3.67
N LEU A 66 -3.13 -7.25 3.19
CA LEU A 66 -1.95 -7.86 3.77
C LEU A 66 -0.72 -7.56 2.91
N LYS A 67 0.39 -7.26 3.57
CA LYS A 67 1.72 -7.06 2.99
C LYS A 67 2.57 -8.30 3.28
N PHE A 68 2.98 -8.99 2.22
CA PHE A 68 3.81 -10.19 2.29
C PHE A 68 5.22 -9.87 1.85
N LYS A 69 6.19 -9.98 2.74
CA LYS A 69 7.61 -9.89 2.38
C LYS A 69 8.14 -11.25 1.98
N THR A 70 8.84 -11.33 0.86
CA THR A 70 9.33 -12.59 0.31
C THR A 70 10.85 -12.60 0.12
N ALA A 71 11.46 -13.78 0.14
CA ALA A 71 12.91 -13.96 -0.04
C ALA A 71 13.41 -13.80 -1.49
N GLY A 72 12.52 -13.44 -2.42
CA GLY A 72 12.75 -13.28 -3.85
C GLY A 72 11.42 -13.27 -4.58
N GLN A 73 11.43 -13.04 -5.90
CA GLN A 73 10.20 -12.95 -6.71
C GLN A 73 9.28 -14.16 -6.44
N ALA A 74 8.11 -13.89 -5.87
CA ALA A 74 7.08 -14.91 -5.75
C ALA A 74 6.62 -15.25 -7.17
N ASP A 75 6.61 -16.53 -7.51
CA ASP A 75 5.92 -16.99 -8.71
C ASP A 75 4.47 -16.48 -8.61
N LYS A 76 3.90 -15.92 -9.69
CA LYS A 76 2.54 -15.34 -9.69
C LYS A 76 1.52 -16.28 -9.02
N GLY A 77 1.31 -16.04 -7.71
CA GLY A 77 0.19 -16.48 -6.88
C GLY A 77 0.25 -17.89 -6.26
N PRO A 78 0.76 -18.04 -5.02
CA PRO A 78 0.13 -18.92 -4.02
C PRO A 78 -1.17 -18.30 -3.45
N PHE A 79 -1.31 -16.98 -3.53
CA PHE A 79 -2.37 -16.20 -2.89
C PHE A 79 -3.78 -16.44 -3.46
N SER A 80 -3.89 -16.67 -4.78
CA SER A 80 -5.19 -16.97 -5.41
C SER A 80 -5.79 -18.27 -4.90
N LYS A 81 -4.96 -19.24 -4.50
CA LYS A 81 -5.41 -20.51 -3.90
C LYS A 81 -5.96 -20.32 -2.48
N TRP A 82 -5.73 -19.17 -1.85
CA TRP A 82 -6.26 -18.81 -0.54
C TRP A 82 -7.43 -17.81 -0.64
N ASN A 83 -8.03 -17.68 -1.82
CA ASN A 83 -9.08 -16.69 -2.10
C ASN A 83 -8.64 -15.25 -1.74
N MET A 84 -7.35 -14.94 -1.89
CA MET A 84 -6.83 -13.58 -1.77
C MET A 84 -6.66 -12.98 -3.15
N THR A 85 -6.96 -11.69 -3.28
CA THR A 85 -6.85 -10.97 -4.56
C THR A 85 -5.57 -10.15 -4.57
N ALA A 86 -4.68 -10.41 -5.53
CA ALA A 86 -3.46 -9.63 -5.68
C ALA A 86 -3.77 -8.17 -6.08
N LEU A 87 -3.10 -7.22 -5.43
CA LEU A 87 -3.24 -5.78 -5.67
C LEU A 87 -1.99 -5.20 -6.35
N GLY A 88 -0.80 -5.66 -5.96
CA GLY A 88 0.45 -5.16 -6.51
C GLY A 88 1.69 -5.82 -5.92
N GLU A 89 2.85 -5.39 -6.41
CA GLU A 89 4.18 -5.76 -5.94
C GLU A 89 5.05 -4.50 -5.97
N ASN A 90 5.89 -4.28 -4.96
CA ASN A 90 6.90 -3.22 -4.98
C ASN A 90 8.31 -3.74 -5.33
N ALA A 91 9.27 -2.83 -5.47
CA ALA A 91 10.64 -3.16 -5.84
C ALA A 91 11.37 -4.02 -4.78
N ASP A 92 10.86 -4.07 -3.54
CA ASP A 92 11.45 -4.80 -2.41
C ASP A 92 10.90 -6.24 -2.28
N ASN A 93 10.18 -6.73 -3.29
CA ASN A 93 9.48 -8.02 -3.29
C ASN A 93 8.42 -8.14 -2.18
N GLU A 94 7.78 -7.02 -1.85
CA GLU A 94 6.58 -7.03 -1.02
C GLU A 94 5.34 -7.13 -1.91
N TYR A 95 4.48 -8.09 -1.59
CA TYR A 95 3.24 -8.35 -2.30
C TYR A 95 2.06 -7.85 -1.47
N PHE A 96 1.17 -7.12 -2.12
CA PHE A 96 -0.05 -6.60 -1.50
C PHE A 96 -1.23 -7.42 -1.97
N VAL A 97 -2.02 -7.93 -1.03
CA VAL A 97 -3.21 -8.73 -1.35
C VAL A 97 -4.40 -8.28 -0.53
N LEU A 98 -5.54 -8.18 -1.19
CA LEU A 98 -6.84 -7.99 -0.56
C LEU A 98 -7.30 -9.34 -0.01
N SER A 99 -7.66 -9.35 1.26
CA SER A 99 -8.01 -10.58 1.98
C SER A 99 -9.27 -10.37 2.81
N ALA A 100 -10.24 -11.27 2.64
CA ALA A 100 -11.43 -11.36 3.48
C ALA A 100 -11.13 -12.23 4.73
N LEU A 101 -11.97 -12.15 5.76
CA LEU A 101 -11.81 -12.92 6.99
C LEU A 101 -11.68 -14.43 6.74
N GLU A 102 -12.50 -14.98 5.85
CA GLU A 102 -12.45 -16.40 5.48
C GLU A 102 -11.11 -16.79 4.84
N SER A 103 -10.59 -15.94 3.95
CA SER A 103 -9.28 -16.13 3.31
C SER A 103 -8.14 -16.10 4.34
N ARG A 104 -8.21 -15.20 5.33
CA ARG A 104 -7.23 -15.12 6.42
C ARG A 104 -7.27 -16.35 7.32
N ARG A 105 -8.46 -16.84 7.67
CA ARG A 105 -8.63 -18.09 8.45
C ARG A 105 -8.09 -19.30 7.71
N ALA A 106 -8.36 -19.41 6.41
CA ALA A 106 -7.82 -20.49 5.58
C ALA A 106 -6.28 -20.45 5.51
N PHE A 107 -5.69 -19.26 5.39
CA PHE A 107 -4.24 -19.09 5.43
C PHE A 107 -3.64 -19.44 6.80
N ALA A 108 -4.24 -18.98 7.90
CA ALA A 108 -3.79 -19.29 9.25
C ALA A 108 -3.83 -20.79 9.55
N ALA A 109 -4.89 -21.48 9.14
CA ALA A 109 -5.00 -22.93 9.24
C ALA A 109 -3.86 -23.64 8.47
N LEU A 110 -3.61 -23.21 7.23
CA LEU A 110 -2.52 -23.77 6.42
C LEU A 110 -1.14 -23.56 7.05
N VAL A 111 -0.86 -22.38 7.60
CA VAL A 111 0.43 -22.10 8.27
C VAL A 111 0.56 -22.95 9.54
N THR A 112 -0.53 -23.14 10.28
CA THR A 112 -0.56 -24.00 11.47
C THR A 112 -0.29 -25.46 11.11
N ASP A 113 -0.98 -25.96 10.09
CA ASP A 113 -0.77 -27.32 9.57
C ASP A 113 0.68 -27.46 9.09
N TYR A 114 1.23 -26.46 8.38
CA TYR A 114 2.62 -26.45 7.93
C TYR A 114 3.65 -26.59 9.06
N GLY A 115 3.42 -25.89 10.16
CA GLY A 115 4.27 -25.98 11.35
C GLY A 115 4.20 -27.34 12.05
N ASP A 116 3.09 -28.06 11.92
CA ASP A 116 2.91 -29.39 12.50
C ASP A 116 3.48 -30.49 11.59
N ARG A 117 4.74 -30.84 11.84
CA ARG A 117 5.45 -31.92 11.11
C ARG A 117 4.76 -33.28 11.18
N SER A 118 3.84 -33.51 12.13
CA SER A 118 3.07 -34.76 12.19
C SER A 118 2.01 -34.89 11.07
N GLN A 119 1.65 -33.78 10.43
CA GLN A 119 0.63 -33.72 9.38
C GLN A 119 1.18 -33.62 7.95
N ALA A 120 2.50 -33.63 7.76
CA ALA A 120 3.12 -33.42 6.44
C ALA A 120 2.65 -34.40 5.33
N GLY A 121 2.12 -35.58 5.70
CA GLY A 121 1.59 -36.58 4.76
C GLY A 121 0.10 -36.44 4.41
N SER A 122 -0.66 -35.56 5.06
CA SER A 122 -2.11 -35.41 4.86
C SER A 122 -2.50 -34.33 3.87
N TRP A 123 -1.55 -33.50 3.41
CA TRP A 123 -1.86 -32.37 2.55
C TRP A 123 -1.96 -32.76 1.08
N ASN A 124 -2.84 -32.07 0.37
CA ASN A 124 -2.84 -32.08 -1.08
C ASN A 124 -1.67 -31.21 -1.57
N HIS A 125 -0.64 -31.85 -2.16
CA HIS A 125 0.59 -31.20 -2.70
C HIS A 125 1.52 -30.56 -1.67
N PRO A 126 2.04 -31.31 -0.68
CA PRO A 126 2.81 -30.77 0.45
C PRO A 126 4.08 -30.01 0.02
N GLU A 127 4.80 -30.53 -0.98
CA GLU A 127 6.03 -29.88 -1.49
C GLU A 127 5.77 -28.50 -2.10
N SER A 128 4.62 -28.32 -2.76
CA SER A 128 4.26 -27.03 -3.35
C SER A 128 3.91 -26.01 -2.27
N TRP A 129 3.25 -26.45 -1.18
CA TRP A 129 2.92 -25.59 -0.05
C TRP A 129 4.16 -25.21 0.74
N ALA A 130 5.02 -26.19 1.04
CA ALA A 130 6.31 -25.95 1.68
C ALA A 130 7.12 -24.90 0.92
N LYS A 131 7.27 -25.08 -0.39
CA LYS A 131 8.01 -24.16 -1.25
C LYS A 131 7.40 -22.75 -1.27
N ALA A 132 6.07 -22.62 -1.18
CA ALA A 132 5.40 -21.32 -1.17
C ALA A 132 5.57 -20.61 0.18
N LEU A 133 5.35 -21.32 1.29
CA LEU A 133 5.46 -20.77 2.65
C LEU A 133 6.91 -20.48 3.02
N ASP A 134 7.88 -21.32 2.61
CA ASP A 134 9.31 -21.10 2.85
C ASP A 134 9.85 -19.83 2.18
N LYS A 135 9.15 -19.30 1.16
CA LYS A 135 9.48 -18.03 0.52
C LYS A 135 8.96 -16.82 1.30
N ILE A 136 7.92 -16.99 2.11
CA ILE A 136 7.35 -15.92 2.93
C ILE A 136 8.26 -15.68 4.14
N ARG A 137 8.62 -14.42 4.36
CA ARG A 137 9.52 -13.99 5.44
C ARG A 137 8.78 -13.21 6.50
N ASP A 138 7.80 -12.42 6.08
CA ASP A 138 6.99 -11.59 6.97
C ASP A 138 5.59 -11.40 6.38
N VAL A 139 4.61 -11.25 7.26
CA VAL A 139 3.22 -10.95 6.91
C VAL A 139 2.73 -9.89 7.89
N THR A 140 2.44 -8.69 7.38
CA THR A 140 1.90 -7.60 8.17
C THR A 140 0.59 -7.10 7.57
N ILE A 141 -0.21 -6.41 8.37
CA ILE A 141 -1.34 -5.63 7.85
C ILE A 141 -0.77 -4.40 7.13
N PHE A 142 -1.35 -4.04 5.99
CA PHE A 142 -1.10 -2.75 5.34
C PHE A 142 -2.05 -1.74 5.96
N GLY A 143 -1.50 -0.85 6.79
CA GLY A 143 -2.21 -0.01 7.75
C GLY A 143 -2.41 1.45 7.31
N VAL A 144 -2.85 2.27 8.26
CA VAL A 144 -3.06 3.72 8.05
C VAL A 144 -1.73 4.40 7.70
N GLU A 145 -0.68 4.01 8.40
CA GLU A 145 0.69 4.48 8.23
C GLU A 145 1.27 4.18 6.85
N ASP A 146 0.91 3.05 6.23
CA ASP A 146 1.37 2.73 4.87
C ASP A 146 0.64 3.57 3.81
N ARG A 147 -0.60 4.00 4.09
CA ARG A 147 -1.42 4.83 3.18
C ARG A 147 -1.13 6.32 3.32
N PHE A 148 -0.62 6.76 4.45
CA PHE A 148 -0.42 8.17 4.76
C PHE A 148 0.84 8.71 4.06
N ASP A 149 0.67 9.56 3.06
CA ASP A 149 1.79 10.27 2.44
C ASP A 149 2.23 11.45 3.30
N ALA A 150 3.54 11.73 3.31
CA ALA A 150 4.12 12.80 4.11
C ALA A 150 3.50 14.18 3.81
N SER A 151 3.07 14.43 2.57
CA SER A 151 2.41 15.67 2.15
C SER A 151 1.12 15.98 2.90
N LEU A 152 0.45 15.00 3.51
CA LEU A 152 -0.73 15.23 4.34
C LEU A 152 -0.41 15.97 5.64
N SER A 153 0.85 15.95 6.07
CA SER A 153 1.30 16.69 7.27
C SER A 153 1.29 18.20 7.07
N ASP A 154 1.30 18.65 5.82
CA ASP A 154 1.27 20.08 5.46
C ASP A 154 -0.18 20.63 5.46
N LEU A 155 -1.18 19.76 5.54
CA LEU A 155 -2.60 20.12 5.55
C LEU A 155 -3.13 20.22 7.00
N ALA A 156 -3.82 21.31 7.30
CA ALA A 156 -4.29 21.59 8.66
C ALA A 156 -5.60 20.87 8.99
N PHE A 157 -6.51 20.77 8.00
CA PHE A 157 -7.88 20.26 8.18
C PHE A 157 -8.68 21.02 9.25
N GLU A 158 -8.51 22.35 9.32
CA GLU A 158 -9.38 23.22 10.14
C GLU A 158 -10.81 23.31 9.57
N THR A 159 -10.92 23.16 8.24
CA THR A 159 -12.15 23.02 7.48
C THR A 159 -12.03 21.79 6.57
N VAL A 160 -12.41 21.90 5.29
CA VAL A 160 -12.13 20.89 4.27
C VAL A 160 -10.85 21.23 3.53
N GLU A 161 -10.06 20.22 3.23
CA GLU A 161 -8.83 20.33 2.45
C GLU A 161 -8.90 19.38 1.24
N PRO A 162 -8.38 19.79 0.08
CA PRO A 162 -8.29 18.90 -1.08
C PRO A 162 -7.24 17.82 -0.82
N ILE A 163 -7.58 16.56 -1.11
CA ILE A 163 -6.68 15.41 -1.06
C ILE A 163 -6.82 14.53 -2.30
N ASP A 164 -5.73 13.89 -2.71
CA ASP A 164 -5.73 12.83 -3.72
C ASP A 164 -5.80 11.47 -3.02
N VAL A 165 -6.87 10.72 -3.28
CA VAL A 165 -7.05 9.34 -2.84
C VAL A 165 -6.67 8.41 -4.00
N VAL A 166 -5.52 7.75 -3.88
CA VAL A 166 -5.05 6.74 -4.85
C VAL A 166 -5.59 5.38 -4.42
N LEU A 167 -6.31 4.72 -5.32
CA LEU A 167 -6.83 3.38 -5.08
C LEU A 167 -5.90 2.35 -5.70
N TRP A 168 -5.89 1.14 -5.14
CA TRP A 168 -5.13 0.04 -5.72
C TRP A 168 -5.50 -0.17 -7.19
N PRO A 169 -4.53 -0.40 -8.09
CA PRO A 169 -4.82 -0.64 -9.50
C PRO A 169 -5.56 -1.96 -9.69
N THR A 170 -6.25 -2.07 -10.83
CA THR A 170 -6.97 -3.28 -11.26
C THR A 170 -6.39 -3.88 -12.53
N SER A 171 -5.31 -3.30 -13.06
CA SER A 171 -4.63 -3.71 -14.29
C SER A 171 -4.03 -5.13 -14.25
N LEU A 172 -3.89 -5.73 -13.07
CA LEU A 172 -3.51 -7.15 -12.91
C LEU A 172 -4.59 -8.12 -13.39
N LEU A 173 -5.83 -7.65 -13.54
CA LEU A 173 -6.97 -8.44 -14.02
C LEU A 173 -7.11 -8.33 -15.55
N ALA A 174 -7.84 -9.27 -16.16
CA ALA A 174 -8.22 -9.16 -17.56
C ALA A 174 -9.05 -7.87 -17.81
N THR A 175 -8.86 -7.20 -18.93
CA THR A 175 -9.37 -5.83 -19.20
C THR A 175 -10.83 -5.60 -18.83
N ALA A 176 -11.75 -6.51 -19.22
CA ALA A 176 -13.17 -6.38 -18.88
C ALA A 176 -13.43 -6.48 -17.36
N ALA A 177 -12.72 -7.36 -16.66
CA ALA A 177 -12.79 -7.46 -15.21
C ALA A 177 -12.12 -6.27 -14.53
N ALA A 178 -11.01 -5.76 -15.08
CA ALA A 178 -10.28 -4.61 -14.55
C ALA A 178 -11.17 -3.36 -14.49
N ASN A 179 -11.88 -3.04 -15.59
CA ASN A 179 -12.80 -1.90 -15.66
C ASN A 179 -13.99 -2.06 -14.69
N ARG A 180 -14.55 -3.27 -14.58
CA ARG A 180 -15.66 -3.55 -13.66
C ARG A 180 -15.23 -3.38 -12.20
N VAL A 181 -14.07 -3.92 -11.82
CA VAL A 181 -13.55 -3.80 -10.46
C VAL A 181 -13.12 -2.37 -10.16
N ALA A 182 -12.56 -1.64 -11.12
CA ALA A 182 -12.26 -0.22 -11.00
C ALA A 182 -13.52 0.60 -10.65
N ALA A 183 -14.59 0.40 -11.42
CA ALA A 183 -15.87 1.06 -11.18
C ALA A 183 -16.47 0.69 -9.81
N GLN A 184 -16.35 -0.58 -9.39
CA GLN A 184 -16.77 -1.01 -8.06
C GLN A 184 -16.00 -0.28 -6.95
N ARG A 185 -14.66 -0.24 -7.05
CA ARG A 185 -13.80 0.40 -6.04
C ARG A 185 -14.08 1.89 -5.90
N LEU A 186 -14.21 2.60 -7.03
CA LEU A 186 -14.58 4.01 -7.04
C LEU A 186 -16.00 4.24 -6.53
N GLY A 187 -16.95 3.36 -6.88
CA GLY A 187 -18.32 3.43 -6.38
C GLY A 187 -18.41 3.33 -4.86
N GLU A 188 -17.67 2.40 -4.25
CA GLU A 188 -17.64 2.23 -2.78
C GLU A 188 -17.07 3.46 -2.07
N LEU A 189 -15.98 4.05 -2.60
CA LEU A 189 -15.44 5.30 -2.06
C LEU A 189 -16.38 6.49 -2.29
N ARG A 190 -17.08 6.52 -3.43
CA ARG A 190 -18.07 7.56 -3.71
C ARG A 190 -19.20 7.52 -2.69
N GLU A 191 -19.74 6.34 -2.39
CA GLU A 191 -20.76 6.18 -1.36
C GLU A 191 -20.29 6.62 0.02
N LEU A 192 -19.02 6.35 0.36
CA LEU A 192 -18.40 6.82 1.61
C LEU A 192 -18.35 8.36 1.66
N VAL A 193 -17.85 8.99 0.60
CA VAL A 193 -17.73 10.46 0.51
C VAL A 193 -19.12 11.12 0.51
N ASP A 194 -20.07 10.58 -0.26
CA ASP A 194 -21.45 11.07 -0.33
C ASP A 194 -22.14 10.97 1.04
N THR A 195 -21.87 9.90 1.80
CA THR A 195 -22.39 9.75 3.17
C THR A 195 -21.82 10.80 4.11
N ALA A 196 -20.52 11.07 4.02
CA ALA A 196 -19.88 12.12 4.81
C ALA A 196 -20.38 13.53 4.43
N ALA A 197 -20.66 13.77 3.14
CA ALA A 197 -21.19 15.03 2.63
C ALA A 197 -22.60 15.38 3.14
N ILE A 198 -23.36 14.41 3.68
CA ILE A 198 -24.63 14.69 4.36
C ILE A 198 -24.40 15.53 5.63
N ALA A 199 -23.25 15.37 6.30
CA ALA A 199 -22.93 16.05 7.54
C ALA A 199 -22.22 17.40 7.34
N ASP A 200 -21.52 17.59 6.22
CA ASP A 200 -20.74 18.79 5.89
C ASP A 200 -20.78 19.04 4.37
N ASP A 201 -21.35 20.18 3.96
CA ASP A 201 -21.54 20.54 2.55
C ASP A 201 -20.24 20.96 1.84
N GLY A 202 -19.16 21.19 2.59
CA GLY A 202 -17.82 21.39 2.04
C GLY A 202 -17.17 20.11 1.52
N ILE A 203 -17.65 18.93 1.94
CA ILE A 203 -17.14 17.64 1.46
C ILE A 203 -17.69 17.39 0.05
N THR A 204 -16.79 17.31 -0.92
CA THR A 204 -17.17 17.15 -2.34
C THR A 204 -16.13 16.34 -3.09
N ILE A 205 -16.58 15.52 -4.04
CA ILE A 205 -15.69 14.92 -5.04
C ILE A 205 -15.37 15.97 -6.09
N LEU A 206 -14.08 16.24 -6.29
CA LEU A 206 -13.59 17.22 -7.26
C LEU A 206 -13.31 16.58 -8.62
N ASP A 207 -12.73 15.38 -8.63
CA ASP A 207 -12.41 14.66 -9.87
C ASP A 207 -12.23 13.15 -9.62
N GLU A 208 -12.38 12.35 -10.67
CA GLU A 208 -12.18 10.90 -10.65
C GLU A 208 -11.45 10.42 -11.90
N ASP A 209 -10.41 9.60 -11.71
CA ASP A 209 -9.74 8.88 -12.79
C ASP A 209 -10.12 7.39 -12.74
N PRO A 210 -10.96 6.90 -13.66
CA PRO A 210 -11.44 5.51 -13.67
C PRO A 210 -10.48 4.53 -14.35
N ARG A 211 -9.31 4.97 -14.81
CA ARG A 211 -8.40 4.10 -15.57
C ARG A 211 -7.79 3.02 -14.65
N PRO A 212 -7.82 1.73 -15.04
CA PRO A 212 -7.37 0.61 -14.20
C PRO A 212 -5.95 0.67 -13.64
N ASP A 213 -5.06 1.45 -14.25
CA ASP A 213 -3.66 1.63 -13.87
C ASP A 213 -3.43 2.88 -13.01
N THR A 214 -4.37 3.82 -13.00
CA THR A 214 -4.24 5.16 -12.39
C THR A 214 -5.50 5.56 -11.62
N LEU A 215 -6.10 4.60 -10.90
CA LEU A 215 -7.33 4.84 -10.14
C LEU A 215 -7.12 5.90 -9.06
N LEU A 216 -7.83 7.01 -9.20
CA LEU A 216 -7.70 8.16 -8.33
C LEU A 216 -9.06 8.83 -8.12
N MET A 217 -9.28 9.34 -6.92
CA MET A 217 -10.38 10.22 -6.59
C MET A 217 -9.81 11.44 -5.86
N ARG A 218 -10.08 12.64 -6.36
CA ARG A 218 -9.75 13.87 -5.65
C ARG A 218 -10.98 14.35 -4.90
N VAL A 219 -10.84 14.62 -3.61
CA VAL A 219 -11.94 15.05 -2.75
C VAL A 219 -11.54 16.22 -1.88
N ASN A 220 -12.48 17.12 -1.61
CA ASN A 220 -12.41 17.98 -0.43
C ASN A 220 -12.86 17.16 0.77
N ALA A 221 -12.00 17.02 1.76
CA ALA A 221 -12.25 16.18 2.93
C ALA A 221 -11.98 16.91 4.24
N THR A 222 -12.79 16.60 5.24
CA THR A 222 -12.49 16.91 6.64
C THR A 222 -11.49 15.91 7.22
N ARG A 223 -10.94 16.20 8.40
CA ARG A 223 -10.10 15.23 9.14
C ARG A 223 -10.83 13.90 9.38
N GLY A 224 -12.13 13.94 9.69
CA GLY A 224 -12.92 12.73 9.94
C GLY A 224 -13.00 11.82 8.71
N LEU A 225 -13.31 12.40 7.54
CA LEU A 225 -13.34 11.64 6.29
C LEU A 225 -11.94 11.12 5.90
N LEU A 226 -10.88 11.89 6.12
CA LEU A 226 -9.51 11.41 5.92
C LEU A 226 -9.23 10.15 6.75
N ASP A 227 -9.57 10.16 8.04
CA ASP A 227 -9.34 9.02 8.94
C ASP A 227 -10.12 7.77 8.49
N GLU A 228 -11.32 7.93 7.94
CA GLU A 228 -12.10 6.83 7.36
C GLU A 228 -11.47 6.29 6.07
N LEU A 229 -11.08 7.17 5.15
CA LEU A 229 -10.42 6.81 3.90
C LEU A 229 -9.08 6.09 4.15
N LEU A 230 -8.30 6.53 5.15
CA LEU A 230 -7.04 5.88 5.54
C LEU A 230 -7.22 4.46 6.08
N ARG A 231 -8.43 4.08 6.53
CA ARG A 231 -8.72 2.70 6.95
C ARG A 231 -9.32 1.86 5.83
N HIS A 232 -9.68 2.47 4.71
CA HIS A 232 -10.40 1.80 3.64
C HIS A 232 -9.49 0.82 2.87
N PRO A 233 -9.89 -0.45 2.68
CA PRO A 233 -9.03 -1.48 2.09
C PRO A 233 -8.73 -1.24 0.60
N TYR A 234 -9.56 -0.48 -0.11
CA TYR A 234 -9.32 -0.13 -1.52
C TYR A 234 -8.36 1.03 -1.73
N VAL A 235 -8.06 1.78 -0.66
CA VAL A 235 -7.08 2.87 -0.72
C VAL A 235 -5.67 2.28 -0.66
N GLU A 236 -4.87 2.65 -1.63
CA GLU A 236 -3.43 2.37 -1.68
C GLU A 236 -2.66 3.47 -0.94
N ARG A 237 -2.99 4.73 -1.22
CA ARG A 237 -2.31 5.89 -0.65
C ARG A 237 -3.19 7.13 -0.69
N ILE A 238 -3.04 8.01 0.28
CA ILE A 238 -3.65 9.35 0.29
C ILE A 238 -2.53 10.37 0.40
N ARG A 239 -2.60 11.42 -0.41
CA ARG A 239 -1.61 12.50 -0.45
C ARG A 239 -2.26 13.86 -0.63
N GLY A 240 -1.52 14.92 -0.31
CA GLY A 240 -1.89 16.26 -0.75
C GLY A 240 -1.85 16.35 -2.28
N PRO A 241 -2.62 17.27 -2.90
CA PRO A 241 -2.62 17.46 -4.34
C PRO A 241 -1.20 17.72 -4.85
N LEU A 242 -0.82 17.07 -5.95
CA LEU A 242 0.50 17.29 -6.55
C LEU A 242 0.64 18.76 -6.98
N THR A 243 1.49 19.50 -6.28
CA THR A 243 1.92 20.84 -6.69
C THR A 243 3.11 20.73 -7.63
N PRO A 244 3.05 21.26 -8.86
CA PRO A 244 4.20 21.23 -9.76
C PRO A 244 5.35 22.05 -9.16
N TYR A 245 6.49 21.40 -8.90
CA TYR A 245 7.70 22.08 -8.46
C TYR A 245 8.52 22.55 -9.67
N LEU A 246 8.41 23.85 -9.98
CA LEU A 246 9.27 24.52 -10.94
C LEU A 246 10.37 25.28 -10.21
N SER A 247 11.63 24.87 -10.40
CA SER A 247 12.78 25.65 -9.96
C SER A 247 13.36 26.45 -11.13
N PRO A 248 14.06 27.58 -10.89
CA PRO A 248 14.78 28.30 -11.95
C PRO A 248 15.76 27.42 -12.73
N ASN A 249 16.32 26.38 -12.10
CA ASN A 249 17.20 25.41 -12.74
C ASN A 249 16.50 24.55 -13.80
N HIS A 250 15.17 24.39 -13.72
CA HIS A 250 14.38 23.71 -14.76
C HIS A 250 14.21 24.58 -16.01
N LEU A 251 14.28 25.91 -15.88
CA LEU A 251 14.20 26.86 -17.00
C LEU A 251 15.56 27.11 -17.65
N LEU A 252 16.63 26.97 -16.87
CA LEU A 252 18.01 27.05 -17.32
C LEU A 252 18.52 25.69 -17.82
N ALA A 253 17.78 25.06 -18.74
CA ALA A 253 18.38 23.98 -19.51
C ALA A 253 19.48 24.60 -20.38
N ASP A 254 20.74 24.25 -20.06
CA ASP A 254 21.96 24.65 -20.75
C ASP A 254 21.75 24.81 -22.25
N GLY A 255 22.28 25.89 -22.82
CA GLY A 255 22.16 26.29 -24.23
C GLY A 255 22.46 25.15 -25.20
N LYS A 256 21.45 24.29 -25.42
CA LYS A 256 21.51 23.21 -26.39
C LYS A 256 21.60 23.86 -27.75
N ARG A 257 22.64 23.49 -28.50
CA ARG A 257 22.61 23.61 -29.96
C ARG A 257 21.36 22.89 -30.42
N PHE A 258 20.41 23.65 -30.98
CA PHE A 258 19.31 23.06 -31.71
C PHE A 258 19.90 22.45 -32.97
N ASP A 259 19.94 21.12 -33.03
CA ASP A 259 20.10 20.45 -34.31
C ASP A 259 18.96 20.90 -35.24
N PRO A 260 19.18 20.94 -36.57
CA PRO A 260 18.11 21.22 -37.51
C PRO A 260 16.95 20.27 -37.25
N LEU A 261 15.76 20.84 -36.97
CA LEU A 261 14.56 20.02 -36.82
C LEU A 261 14.33 19.23 -38.11
N PRO A 262 14.01 17.92 -38.01
CA PRO A 262 13.63 17.15 -39.19
C PRO A 262 12.40 17.77 -39.85
N ALA A 263 12.30 17.61 -41.19
CA ALA A 263 11.22 18.21 -41.99
C ALA A 263 9.83 17.63 -41.65
N ASP A 264 9.79 16.45 -41.03
CA ASP A 264 8.63 15.72 -40.57
C ASP A 264 8.85 15.14 -39.16
N GLY A 265 7.75 14.86 -38.46
CA GLY A 265 7.78 14.33 -37.09
C GLY A 265 6.39 14.12 -36.50
N ALA A 266 6.35 13.38 -35.40
CA ALA A 266 5.11 13.21 -34.63
C ALA A 266 4.68 14.54 -34.01
N ALA A 267 3.37 14.76 -33.88
CA ALA A 267 2.86 15.92 -33.18
C ALA A 267 3.26 15.88 -31.70
N ILE A 268 3.73 17.02 -31.19
CA ILE A 268 4.04 17.19 -29.77
C ILE A 268 2.80 17.79 -29.12
N GLY A 269 2.25 17.09 -28.12
CA GLY A 269 1.18 17.61 -27.29
C GLY A 269 1.73 18.55 -26.23
N VAL A 270 1.13 19.74 -26.10
CA VAL A 270 1.46 20.72 -25.07
C VAL A 270 0.16 21.06 -24.33
N ILE A 271 0.16 20.92 -23.02
CA ILE A 271 -0.92 21.36 -22.13
C ILE A 271 -0.40 22.60 -21.43
N ASP A 272 -0.95 23.74 -21.81
CA ASP A 272 -0.57 25.06 -21.29
C ASP A 272 -1.81 25.97 -21.37
N ASP A 273 -1.62 27.25 -21.12
CA ASP A 273 -2.61 28.27 -21.40
C ASP A 273 -2.93 28.39 -22.92
N THR A 274 -3.75 29.38 -23.27
CA THR A 274 -4.14 29.61 -24.66
C THR A 274 -2.95 29.99 -25.54
N VAL A 275 -2.72 29.19 -26.58
CA VAL A 275 -1.77 29.53 -27.64
C VAL A 275 -2.16 30.82 -28.36
N LEU A 276 -1.24 31.78 -28.44
CA LEU A 276 -1.43 33.00 -29.24
C LEU A 276 -1.30 32.68 -30.74
N THR A 277 -2.39 32.22 -31.36
CA THR A 277 -2.43 31.83 -32.78
C THR A 277 -2.11 32.98 -33.75
N ALA A 278 -2.29 34.23 -33.32
CA ALA A 278 -1.92 35.42 -34.09
C ALA A 278 -0.40 35.63 -34.20
N ASN A 279 0.41 34.94 -33.38
CA ASN A 279 1.87 35.05 -33.43
C ASN A 279 2.39 34.50 -34.78
N PRO A 280 3.12 35.31 -35.59
CA PRO A 280 3.67 34.87 -36.87
C PRO A 280 4.56 33.62 -36.79
N TRP A 281 5.20 33.36 -35.65
CA TRP A 281 6.05 32.19 -35.46
C TRP A 281 5.28 30.90 -35.22
N MET A 282 3.98 30.98 -34.92
CA MET A 282 3.11 29.80 -34.78
C MET A 282 2.53 29.33 -36.12
N ARG A 283 2.77 30.08 -37.21
CA ARG A 283 2.32 29.72 -38.56
C ARG A 283 2.97 28.41 -39.00
N ASN A 284 2.15 27.46 -39.44
CA ASN A 284 2.54 26.13 -39.95
C ASN A 284 3.10 25.13 -38.91
N VAL A 285 3.25 25.53 -37.64
CA VAL A 285 3.66 24.63 -36.54
C VAL A 285 2.49 24.16 -35.69
N LEU A 286 1.43 24.97 -35.53
CA LEU A 286 0.22 24.54 -34.84
C LEU A 286 -0.59 23.59 -35.74
N ARG A 287 -0.72 22.32 -35.32
CA ARG A 287 -1.51 21.31 -36.03
C ARG A 287 -2.97 21.29 -35.60
N ALA A 288 -3.21 21.40 -34.30
CA ALA A 288 -4.53 21.47 -33.69
C ALA A 288 -4.43 22.21 -32.35
N SER A 289 -5.52 22.84 -31.93
CA SER A 289 -5.67 23.44 -30.60
C SER A 289 -7.04 23.10 -30.05
N ALA A 290 -7.09 22.76 -28.78
CA ALA A 290 -8.32 22.67 -28.00
C ALA A 290 -8.14 23.55 -26.76
N SER A 291 -9.23 24.14 -26.29
CA SER A 291 -9.26 24.87 -25.03
C SER A 291 -10.29 24.21 -24.13
N PHE A 292 -10.08 24.27 -22.82
CA PHE A 292 -11.12 23.93 -21.87
C PHE A 292 -12.36 24.81 -22.13
N PRO A 293 -13.58 24.30 -21.86
CA PRO A 293 -14.80 25.09 -21.96
C PRO A 293 -14.68 26.42 -21.20
N ALA A 294 -15.30 27.49 -21.71
CA ALA A 294 -15.17 28.82 -21.10
C ALA A 294 -15.78 28.90 -19.68
N ASP A 295 -16.66 27.96 -19.35
CA ASP A 295 -17.30 27.76 -18.05
C ASP A 295 -16.54 26.77 -17.15
N TYR A 296 -15.41 26.22 -17.61
CA TYR A 296 -14.58 25.35 -16.79
C TYR A 296 -13.76 26.16 -15.80
N ALA A 297 -14.13 26.11 -14.53
CA ALA A 297 -13.35 26.68 -13.44
C ALA A 297 -12.31 25.66 -12.97
N PHE A 298 -11.03 26.03 -12.98
CA PHE A 298 -10.02 25.31 -12.22
C PHE A 298 -10.25 25.62 -10.74
N ALA A 299 -10.81 24.65 -10.01
CA ALA A 299 -10.99 24.72 -8.56
C ALA A 299 -9.65 24.66 -7.82
#